data_AF-A0AB34R8W6-F1
#
_entry.id   AF-A0AB34R8W6-F1
#
_cell.length_a   1.000
_cell.length_b   1.000
_cell.length_c   1.000
_cell.angle_alpha   90.00
_cell.angle_beta   90.00
_cell.angle_gamma   90.00
#
_symmetry.space_group_name_H-M   'P 1'
#
loop_
_entity.id
_entity.type
_entity.pdbx_description
1 polymer ?
#
loop_
_entity_poly.entity_id
_entity_poly.type
_entity_poly.pdbx_seq_one_letter_code
_entity_poly.pdbx_strand_id
1 'polypeptide(L)' 'MDAKKYKRRSNILYRLRRKNIRCDTREMTIYFPYGKNPFEILQIRQLLSEFNFVVQHYIPDNNEN' A
#
# COMPACT_ATOMS: atom_id res chain seq x y z
N MET A 1 3.75 18.14 9.66
CA MET A 1 4.57 17.26 8.80
C MET A 1 5.35 18.14 7.83
N ASP A 2 6.63 17.84 7.60
CA ASP A 2 7.46 18.50 6.58
C ASP A 2 6.82 18.36 5.17
N ALA A 3 6.75 19.47 4.41
CA ALA A 3 6.23 19.50 3.05
C ALA A 3 6.93 18.49 2.13
N LYS A 4 8.23 18.25 2.34
CA LYS A 4 9.01 17.24 1.61
C LYS A 4 8.52 15.83 1.94
N LYS A 5 8.21 15.56 3.22
CA LYS A 5 7.66 14.28 3.68
C LYS A 5 6.25 14.06 3.11
N TYR A 6 5.42 15.10 3.03
CA TYR A 6 4.11 15.03 2.38
C TYR A 6 4.20 14.70 0.89
N LYS A 7 5.06 15.42 0.14
CA LYS A 7 5.28 15.17 -1.31
C LYS A 7 5.78 13.76 -1.56
N ARG A 8 6.70 13.27 -0.73
CA ARG A 8 7.21 11.88 -0.80
C ARG A 8 6.09 10.87 -0.58
N ARG A 9 5.27 11.03 0.48
CA ARG A 9 4.12 10.15 0.76
C ARG A 9 3.18 10.07 -0.45
N SER A 10 2.80 11.22 -0.99
CA SER A 10 1.91 11.33 -2.14
C SER A 10 2.47 10.64 -3.39
N ASN A 11 3.78 10.76 -3.64
CA ASN A 11 4.45 10.07 -4.75
C ASN A 11 4.45 8.54 -4.57
N ILE A 12 4.67 8.05 -3.35
CA ILE A 12 4.64 6.61 -3.07
C ILE A 12 3.23 6.05 -3.28
N LEU A 13 2.20 6.71 -2.74
CA LEU A 13 0.79 6.35 -2.94
C LEU A 13 0.40 6.38 -4.42
N TYR A 14 0.87 7.38 -5.18
CA TYR A 14 0.66 7.44 -6.62
C TYR A 14 1.26 6.22 -7.34
N ARG A 15 2.49 5.82 -7.01
CA ARG A 15 3.14 4.64 -7.61
C ARG A 15 2.43 3.33 -7.27
N LEU A 16 1.84 3.21 -6.08
CA LEU A 16 1.02 2.05 -5.71
C LEU A 16 -0.30 2.00 -6.50
N ARG A 17 -0.97 3.14 -6.67
CA ARG A 17 -2.18 3.22 -7.51
C ARG A 17 -1.91 2.80 -8.95
N ARG A 18 -0.76 3.19 -9.53
CA ARG A 18 -0.33 2.75 -10.86
C ARG A 18 -0.10 1.23 -10.97
N LYS A 19 0.08 0.53 -9.85
CA LYS A 19 0.20 -0.93 -9.74
C LYS A 19 -1.13 -1.61 -9.36
N ASN A 20 -2.25 -0.89 -9.38
CA ASN A 20 -3.57 -1.35 -8.91
C ASN A 20 -3.56 -1.81 -7.44
N ILE A 21 -2.69 -1.25 -6.60
CA ILE A 21 -2.68 -1.53 -5.16
C ILE A 21 -3.54 -0.50 -4.45
N ARG A 22 -4.62 -0.98 -3.82
CA ARG A 22 -5.56 -0.15 -3.07
C ARG A 22 -4.96 0.28 -1.74
N CYS A 23 -5.04 1.58 -1.44
CA CYS A 23 -4.60 2.15 -0.17
C CYS A 23 -5.72 3.05 0.38
N ASP A 24 -6.04 2.90 1.67
CA ASP A 24 -6.86 3.83 2.44
C ASP A 24 -5.95 4.75 3.25
N THR A 25 -5.99 6.04 2.96
CA THR A 25 -5.15 7.03 3.64
C THR A 25 -5.74 7.55 4.94
N ARG A 26 -7.04 7.32 5.21
CA ARG A 26 -7.67 7.68 6.48
C ARG A 26 -7.29 6.68 7.55
N GLU A 27 -7.40 5.39 7.22
CA GLU A 27 -7.03 4.28 8.11
C GLU A 27 -5.56 3.89 8.02
N MET A 28 -4.80 4.47 7.08
CA MET A 28 -3.40 4.14 6.80
C MET A 28 -3.22 2.64 6.45
N THR A 29 -4.16 2.09 5.68
CA THR A 29 -4.22 0.66 5.35
C THR A 29 -3.92 0.40 3.89
N ILE A 30 -3.01 -0.52 3.60
CA ILE A 30 -2.72 -1.04 2.27
C ILE A 30 -3.44 -2.37 2.13
N TYR A 31 -4.30 -2.52 1.13
CA TYR A 31 -4.98 -3.78 0.86
C TYR A 31 -4.17 -4.60 -0.14
N PHE A 32 -3.78 -5.81 0.27
CA PHE A 32 -2.95 -6.69 -0.54
C PHE A 32 -3.55 -8.10 -0.58
N PRO A 33 -3.50 -8.82 -1.70
CA PRO A 33 -4.08 -10.16 -1.77
C PRO A 33 -3.36 -11.11 -0.80
N TYR A 34 -4.12 -12.01 -0.18
CA TYR A 34 -3.59 -13.10 0.62
C TYR A 34 -2.74 -14.06 -0.24
N GLY A 35 -1.71 -14.66 0.35
CA GLY A 35 -0.80 -15.58 -0.35
C GLY A 35 0.31 -14.92 -1.20
N LYS A 36 0.29 -13.59 -1.36
CA LYS A 36 1.38 -12.84 -2.00
C LYS A 36 2.17 -12.06 -0.95
N ASN A 37 3.47 -11.86 -1.20
CA ASN A 37 4.34 -11.13 -0.29
C ASN A 37 4.30 -9.61 -0.54
N PRO A 38 3.76 -8.79 0.37
CA PRO A 38 3.70 -7.33 0.20
C PRO A 38 5.08 -6.67 0.33
N PHE A 39 6.05 -7.32 0.97
CA PHE A 39 7.39 -6.76 1.22
C PHE A 39 8.29 -6.75 -0.02
N GLU A 40 7.92 -7.45 -1.08
CA GLU A 40 8.61 -7.37 -2.39
C GLU A 40 8.41 -6.00 -3.05
N ILE A 41 7.39 -5.25 -2.63
CA ILE A 41 7.07 -3.94 -3.18
C ILE A 41 7.70 -2.85 -2.31
N LEU A 42 8.80 -2.25 -2.81
CA LEU A 42 9.53 -1.17 -2.13
C LEU A 42 8.61 -0.05 -1.59
N GLN A 43 7.59 0.32 -2.36
CA GLN A 43 6.64 1.37 -1.98
C GLN A 43 5.84 1.00 -0.72
N ILE A 44 5.45 -0.27 -0.58
CA ILE A 44 4.74 -0.75 0.62
C ILE A 44 5.68 -0.63 1.81
N ARG A 45 6.90 -1.18 1.71
CA ARG A 45 7.91 -1.09 2.78
C ARG A 45 8.15 0.34 3.27
N GLN A 46 8.25 1.30 2.35
CA GLN A 46 8.41 2.73 2.68
C GLN A 46 7.20 3.28 3.44
N LEU A 47 5.98 2.93 3.05
CA LEU A 47 4.77 3.35 3.77
C LEU A 47 4.70 2.76 5.18
N LEU A 48 5.09 1.50 5.35
CA LEU A 48 5.13 0.84 6.65
C LEU A 48 6.18 1.51 7.57
N SER A 49 7.41 1.71 7.09
CA SER A 49 8.51 2.19 7.92
C SER A 49 8.51 3.70 8.18
N GLU A 50 8.04 4.52 7.22
CA GLU A 50 8.17 5.98 7.29
C GLU A 50 6.85 6.70 7.64
N PHE A 51 5.71 6.04 7.41
CA PHE A 51 4.39 6.67 7.41
C PHE A 51 3.32 5.92 8.21
N ASN A 52 3.71 4.90 9.01
CA ASN A 52 2.82 4.13 9.89
C ASN A 52 1.63 3.48 9.18
N PHE A 53 1.80 3.13 7.89
CA PHE A 53 0.80 2.30 7.24
C PHE A 53 0.87 0.87 7.77
N VAL A 54 -0.23 0.13 7.59
CA VAL A 54 -0.33 -1.30 7.85
C VAL A 54 -0.76 -2.03 6.58
N VAL A 55 -0.50 -3.34 6.50
CA VAL A 55 -1.03 -4.19 5.43
C VAL A 55 -2.21 -4.99 5.97
N GLN A 56 -3.34 -4.90 5.27
CA GLN A 56 -4.49 -5.78 5.48
C GLN A 56 -4.59 -6.72 4.28
N HIS A 57 -4.65 -8.03 4.57
CA HIS A 57 -4.86 -9.02 3.52
C HIS A 57 -6.35 -9.19 3.20
N TYR A 58 -6.66 -9.33 1.92
CA TYR A 58 -7.98 -9.75 1.45
C TYR A 58 -7.88 -11.08 0.72
N ILE A 59 -8.92 -11.90 0.84
CA ILE A 59 -9.07 -13.13 0.05
C ILE A 59 -9.58 -12.70 -1.32
N PRO A 60 -8.83 -12.90 -2.42
CA PRO A 60 -9.36 -12.66 -3.75
C PRO A 60 -10.48 -13.67 -4.03
N ASP A 61 -11.58 -13.24 -4.64
CA ASP A 61 -12.66 -14.14 -5.04
C ASP A 61 -12.14 -15.09 -6.12
N ASN A 62 -11.93 -16.35 -5.75
CA ASN A 62 -11.64 -17.45 -6.67
C ASN A 62 -12.94 -17.91 -7.33
N ASN A 63 -13.54 -17.09 -8.20
CA ASN A 63 -14.57 -17.56 -9.12
C ASN A 63 -13.91 -17.89 -10.46
N GLU A 64 -13.12 -18.97 -10.50
CA GLU A 64 -12.81 -19.67 -11.74
C GLU A 64 -13.91 -20.73 -11.95
N ASN A 65 -14.81 -20.46 -12.89
CA ASN A 65 -15.62 -21.48 -13.57
C ASN A 65 -14.76 -22.21 -14.60
#